data_AF-A0A950L314-F1
#
_entry.id   AF-A0A950L314-F1
#
_cell.length_a   1.000
_cell.length_b   1.000
_cell.length_c   1.000
_cell.angle_alpha   90.00
_cell.angle_beta   90.00
_cell.angle_gamma   90.00
#
_symmetry.space_group_name_H-M   'P 1'
#
loop_
_entity.id
_entity.type
_entity.pdbx_description
1 polymer ?
#
loop_
_entity_poly.entity_id
_entity_poly.type
_entity_poly.pdbx_seq_one_letter_code
_entity_poly.pdbx_strand_id
1 'polypeptide(L)'
;MRKLVDLFLAASVYLVVDQISRARLPKFAVACGVLVLFWNFSGYIEQIMWIPLIAFGLSILSVYFYCRYLDSGRALADYFVISLLLFFAAFATYSIQCGVPVAVFLLGLFRRQERTEGWRLSSAACGAIKDTFYFGVLFVLFLQIWITTGFREFTGLDAPSGSMGGIFQLDPGLFLEQFGTSIANLGWHHNTSDLIGSLNLNWPLWLLVASVGVSAIVFYCLFIAIGRKETTLPNAGSSVSYLDLMLTLAVFCALVAPTVLLESTTATWFPGTRSRMVQQGFQPVLYLSILFLLTEYLFRRTDRIEYLRNGGIALLCGVAVVFGLEYNRYASEQSMFEHKLETGLKKILPAVRKPTHFVVKMKGMRIGVWYSGVAPTMPSLFVETAYNSNAVWLDPVYKGEPGASKLVTLGSDQQGIYSPESGGWIPYQNVLFVEFDGQRVNRLTSIDRETFAGYGVRYVREKPLVAGF
;
A
#
# COMPACT_ATOMS: atom_id res chain seq x y z
N MET A 1 -1.90 7.85 -12.36
CA MET A 1 -1.69 8.29 -10.97
C MET A 1 -0.69 7.42 -10.19
N ARG A 2 -0.88 6.09 -10.09
CA ARG A 2 0.05 5.18 -9.38
C ARG A 2 1.54 5.38 -9.69
N LYS A 3 1.92 5.45 -10.97
CA LYS A 3 3.33 5.65 -11.37
C LYS A 3 3.93 6.99 -10.92
N LEU A 4 3.12 8.03 -10.76
CA LEU A 4 3.57 9.30 -10.17
C LEU A 4 3.86 9.15 -8.68
N VAL A 5 3.07 8.33 -7.98
CA VAL A 5 3.30 8.01 -6.56
C VAL A 5 4.52 7.12 -6.38
N ASP A 6 4.72 6.13 -7.26
CA ASP A 6 5.94 5.30 -7.27
C ASP A 6 7.20 6.18 -7.46
N LEU A 7 7.15 7.14 -8.40
CA LEU A 7 8.24 8.10 -8.63
C LEU A 7 8.47 9.04 -7.45
N PHE A 8 7.39 9.58 -6.87
CA PHE A 8 7.45 10.44 -5.69
C PHE A 8 8.08 9.74 -4.49
N LEU A 9 7.68 8.49 -4.23
CA LEU A 9 8.23 7.69 -3.14
C LEU A 9 9.69 7.33 -3.41
N ALA A 10 10.03 6.92 -4.63
CA ALA A 10 11.41 6.62 -5.05
C ALA A 10 12.35 7.82 -4.86
N ALA A 11 11.91 9.02 -5.29
CA ALA A 11 12.66 10.25 -5.10
C ALA A 11 12.82 10.59 -3.61
N SER A 12 11.74 10.47 -2.83
CA SER A 12 11.77 10.71 -1.37
C SER A 12 12.76 9.78 -0.66
N VAL A 13 12.75 8.48 -1.00
CA VAL A 13 13.68 7.49 -0.43
C VAL A 13 15.12 7.80 -0.85
N TYR A 14 15.37 8.07 -2.14
CA TYR A 14 16.70 8.47 -2.61
C TYR A 14 17.23 9.68 -1.82
N LEU A 15 16.44 10.75 -1.73
CA LEU A 15 16.82 11.98 -1.04
C LEU A 15 17.13 11.76 0.45
N VAL A 16 16.28 11.02 1.17
CA VAL A 16 16.52 10.78 2.60
C VAL A 16 17.76 9.91 2.82
N VAL A 17 17.99 8.88 2.00
CA VAL A 17 19.13 7.96 2.15
C VAL A 17 20.44 8.67 1.82
N ASP A 18 20.45 9.44 0.72
CA ASP A 18 21.59 10.28 0.34
C ASP A 18 21.89 11.30 1.45
N GLN A 19 20.86 11.96 1.98
CA GLN A 19 21.03 12.93 3.07
C GLN A 19 21.48 12.27 4.37
N ILE A 20 20.97 11.10 4.76
CA ILE A 20 21.40 10.36 5.97
C ILE A 20 22.90 10.03 5.88
N SER A 21 23.34 9.54 4.73
CA SER A 21 24.74 9.21 4.49
C SER A 21 25.64 10.41 4.17
N ARG A 22 25.09 11.62 4.06
CA ARG A 22 25.82 12.83 3.60
C ARG A 22 26.54 12.62 2.26
N ALA A 23 25.84 11.98 1.32
CA ALA A 23 26.38 11.60 0.02
C ALA A 23 27.64 10.70 0.09
N ARG A 24 27.90 10.02 1.22
CA ARG A 24 28.97 9.01 1.35
C ARG A 24 28.58 7.66 0.76
N LEU A 25 27.28 7.40 0.59
CA LEU A 25 26.75 6.16 0.03
C LEU A 25 25.86 6.43 -1.21
N PRO A 26 26.35 7.17 -2.22
CA PRO A 26 25.52 7.64 -3.33
C PRO A 26 24.96 6.47 -4.16
N LYS A 27 25.77 5.47 -4.47
CA LYS A 27 25.33 4.23 -5.12
C LYS A 27 24.21 3.51 -4.36
N PHE A 28 24.31 3.43 -3.04
CA PHE A 28 23.27 2.80 -2.20
C PHE A 28 21.97 3.61 -2.25
N ALA A 29 22.05 4.94 -2.14
CA ALA A 29 20.88 5.81 -2.26
C ALA A 29 20.20 5.66 -3.62
N VAL A 30 20.97 5.67 -4.72
CA VAL A 30 20.43 5.48 -6.09
C VAL A 30 19.81 4.10 -6.23
N ALA A 31 20.47 3.05 -5.72
CA ALA A 31 19.93 1.69 -5.74
C ALA A 31 18.59 1.59 -4.99
N CYS A 32 18.48 2.22 -3.81
CA CYS A 32 17.22 2.30 -3.07
C CYS A 32 16.13 2.99 -3.90
N GLY A 33 16.40 4.17 -4.46
CA GLY A 33 15.43 4.90 -5.29
C GLY A 33 14.96 4.09 -6.51
N VAL A 34 15.90 3.51 -7.26
CA VAL A 34 15.59 2.67 -8.43
C VAL A 34 14.76 1.46 -8.02
N LEU A 35 15.13 0.78 -6.94
CA LEU A 35 14.43 -0.42 -6.50
C LEU A 35 12.99 -0.08 -6.06
N VAL A 36 12.79 0.99 -5.28
CA VAL A 36 11.47 1.50 -4.86
C VAL A 36 10.56 1.82 -6.05
N LEU A 37 11.11 2.38 -7.14
CA LEU A 37 10.36 2.72 -8.34
C LEU A 37 9.70 1.47 -8.98
N PHE A 38 10.37 0.32 -8.92
CA PHE A 38 9.88 -0.93 -9.48
C PHE A 38 9.22 -1.85 -8.44
N TRP A 39 9.34 -1.55 -7.14
CA TRP A 39 8.91 -2.42 -6.04
C TRP A 39 7.38 -2.49 -5.83
N ASN A 40 6.69 -3.24 -6.67
CA ASN A 40 5.24 -3.46 -6.56
C ASN A 40 4.88 -4.88 -6.09
N PHE A 41 5.46 -5.31 -4.96
CA PHE A 41 5.34 -6.66 -4.42
C PHE A 41 4.04 -6.90 -3.62
N SER A 42 3.19 -5.88 -3.47
CA SER A 42 2.01 -5.94 -2.59
C SER A 42 0.94 -6.93 -3.03
N GLY A 43 0.93 -7.34 -4.30
CA GLY A 43 -0.17 -8.10 -4.92
C GLY A 43 -1.55 -7.41 -4.79
N TYR A 44 -1.59 -6.19 -4.27
CA TYR A 44 -2.80 -5.48 -3.89
C TYR A 44 -3.06 -4.38 -4.92
N ILE A 45 -4.13 -4.56 -5.68
CA ILE A 45 -4.42 -3.79 -6.91
C ILE A 45 -5.35 -2.62 -6.63
N GLU A 46 -5.87 -2.50 -5.41
CA GLU A 46 -6.70 -1.36 -5.06
C GLU A 46 -5.94 -0.07 -5.26
N GLN A 47 -6.59 0.83 -6.00
CA GLN A 47 -6.02 2.14 -6.26
C GLN A 47 -5.77 2.88 -4.96
N ILE A 48 -6.59 2.67 -3.90
CA ILE A 48 -6.52 3.35 -2.59
C ILE A 48 -5.13 3.30 -1.92
N MET A 49 -4.27 2.35 -2.26
CA MET A 49 -2.90 2.26 -1.72
C MET A 49 -2.00 3.46 -2.04
N TRP A 50 -2.29 4.22 -3.09
CA TRP A 50 -1.56 5.46 -3.37
C TRP A 50 -1.63 6.50 -2.25
N ILE A 51 -2.76 6.62 -1.53
CA ILE A 51 -2.93 7.57 -0.43
C ILE A 51 -1.93 7.29 0.71
N PRO A 52 -1.88 6.07 1.29
CA PRO A 52 -0.92 5.77 2.35
C PRO A 52 0.54 5.79 1.86
N LEU A 53 0.81 5.54 0.57
CA LEU A 53 2.17 5.68 0.01
C LEU A 53 2.58 7.15 -0.15
N ILE A 54 1.66 8.05 -0.54
CA ILE A 54 1.90 9.49 -0.52
C ILE A 54 2.18 9.94 0.91
N ALA A 55 1.36 9.51 1.87
CA ALA A 55 1.58 9.82 3.28
C ALA A 55 2.95 9.33 3.77
N PHE A 56 3.35 8.10 3.41
CA PHE A 56 4.67 7.57 3.73
C PHE A 56 5.81 8.35 3.08
N GLY A 57 5.67 8.76 1.81
CA GLY A 57 6.63 9.63 1.13
C GLY A 57 6.76 11.00 1.79
N LEU A 58 5.66 11.59 2.26
CA LEU A 58 5.68 12.83 3.04
C LEU A 58 6.38 12.66 4.38
N SER A 59 6.17 11.53 5.09
CA SER A 59 6.93 11.19 6.30
C SER A 59 8.43 11.08 6.03
N ILE A 60 8.82 10.46 4.91
CA ILE A 60 10.21 10.35 4.49
C ILE A 60 10.81 11.73 4.18
N LEU A 61 10.07 12.59 3.46
CA LEU A 61 10.52 13.95 3.18
C LEU A 61 10.60 14.81 4.45
N SER A 62 9.70 14.62 5.41
CA SER A 62 9.80 15.25 6.73
C SER A 62 11.15 14.92 7.38
N VAL A 63 11.55 13.64 7.36
CA VAL A 63 12.85 13.21 7.85
C VAL A 63 14.01 13.80 7.04
N TYR A 64 13.89 13.90 5.71
CA TYR A 64 14.89 14.54 4.84
C TYR A 64 15.14 16.00 5.24
N PHE A 65 14.08 16.80 5.37
CA PHE A 65 14.21 18.20 5.78
C PHE A 65 14.72 18.34 7.21
N TYR A 66 14.36 17.43 8.13
CA TYR A 66 14.95 17.40 9.46
C TYR A 66 16.46 17.13 9.42
N CYS A 67 16.92 16.23 8.54
CA CYS A 67 18.36 16.03 8.33
C CYS A 67 19.07 17.31 7.85
N ARG A 68 18.45 18.08 6.93
CA ARG A 68 18.97 19.38 6.46
C ARG A 68 19.04 20.40 7.61
N TYR A 69 18.03 20.43 8.46
CA TYR A 69 18.04 21.25 9.69
C TYR A 69 19.22 20.89 10.60
N LEU A 70 19.44 19.60 10.86
CA LEU A 70 20.57 19.14 11.68
C LEU A 70 21.93 19.49 11.06
N ASP A 71 22.09 19.32 9.75
CA ASP A 71 23.33 19.64 9.05
C ASP A 71 23.61 21.15 8.99
N SER A 72 22.57 22.00 9.05
CA SER A 72 22.72 23.45 9.19
C SER A 72 23.22 23.89 10.58
N GLY A 73 23.54 22.95 11.47
CA GLY A 73 23.88 23.29 12.85
C GLY A 73 22.67 23.76 13.66
N ARG A 74 21.45 23.37 13.24
CA ARG A 74 20.18 23.91 13.75
C ARG A 74 19.97 25.42 13.50
N ALA A 75 20.70 26.02 12.56
CA ALA A 75 20.60 27.46 12.28
C ALA A 75 19.44 27.83 11.35
N LEU A 76 19.08 26.96 10.40
CA LEU A 76 18.05 27.23 9.39
C LEU A 76 16.70 26.66 9.83
N ALA A 77 15.94 27.45 10.59
CA ALA A 77 14.64 27.06 11.14
C ALA A 77 13.62 26.66 10.05
N ASP A 78 13.73 27.20 8.83
CA ASP A 78 12.83 26.89 7.71
C ASP A 78 12.78 25.40 7.40
N TYR A 79 13.91 24.69 7.44
CA TYR A 79 13.94 23.25 7.23
C TYR A 79 13.21 22.47 8.33
N PHE A 80 13.28 22.95 9.58
CA PHE A 80 12.54 22.36 10.69
C PHE A 80 11.03 22.59 10.54
N VAL A 81 10.62 23.80 10.14
CA VAL A 81 9.21 24.13 9.89
C VAL A 81 8.65 23.30 8.74
N ILE A 82 9.37 23.20 7.61
CA ILE A 82 8.96 22.36 6.47
C ILE A 82 8.84 20.90 6.91
N SER A 83 9.78 20.40 7.71
CA SER A 83 9.71 19.04 8.26
C SER A 83 8.44 18.81 9.10
N LEU A 84 8.08 19.75 9.99
CA LEU A 84 6.85 19.70 10.79
C LEU A 84 5.58 19.74 9.92
N LEU A 85 5.55 20.62 8.90
CA LEU A 85 4.41 20.73 7.98
C LEU A 85 4.20 19.44 7.16
N LEU A 86 5.29 18.84 6.67
CA LEU A 86 5.24 17.57 5.95
C LEU A 86 4.79 16.42 6.85
N PHE A 87 5.25 16.39 8.10
CA PHE A 87 4.77 15.42 9.09
C PHE A 87 3.26 15.59 9.35
N PHE A 88 2.81 16.83 9.56
CA PHE A 88 1.38 17.10 9.74
C PHE A 88 0.55 16.66 8.53
N ALA A 89 1.01 16.97 7.32
CA ALA A 89 0.34 16.53 6.09
C ALA A 89 0.32 15.00 5.94
N ALA A 90 1.43 14.32 6.25
CA ALA A 90 1.52 12.86 6.24
C ALA A 90 0.53 12.25 7.24
N PHE A 91 0.51 12.76 8.47
CA PHE A 91 -0.33 12.28 9.56
C PHE A 91 -1.82 12.54 9.30
N ALA A 92 -2.16 13.71 8.73
CA ALA A 92 -3.51 14.03 8.31
C ALA A 92 -4.00 13.19 7.12
N THR A 93 -3.10 12.80 6.22
CA THR A 93 -3.42 11.90 5.11
C THR A 93 -3.60 10.47 5.61
N TYR A 94 -2.76 10.02 6.55
CA TYR A 94 -2.85 8.68 7.12
C TYR A 94 -2.21 8.60 8.52
N SER A 95 -3.02 8.43 9.56
CA SER A 95 -2.59 8.54 10.96
C SER A 95 -1.61 7.45 11.42
N ILE A 96 -1.51 6.30 10.74
CA ILE A 96 -0.48 5.29 11.08
C ILE A 96 0.94 5.80 10.82
N GLN A 97 1.11 6.88 10.04
CA GLN A 97 2.41 7.49 9.72
C GLN A 97 3.04 8.28 10.89
N CYS A 98 2.78 7.88 12.15
CA CYS A 98 3.28 8.53 13.36
C CYS A 98 4.69 8.08 13.79
N GLY A 99 5.48 7.47 12.89
CA GLY A 99 6.84 7.02 13.18
C GLY A 99 7.91 8.12 13.07
N VAL A 100 7.56 9.27 12.46
CA VAL A 100 8.47 10.40 12.26
C VAL A 100 9.08 10.94 13.56
N PRO A 101 8.35 11.14 14.68
CA PRO A 101 8.94 11.59 15.94
C PRO A 101 10.05 10.66 16.45
N VAL A 102 9.90 9.35 16.29
CA VAL A 102 10.92 8.36 16.69
C VAL A 102 12.14 8.47 15.77
N ALA A 103 11.94 8.61 14.45
CA ALA A 103 13.02 8.82 13.50
C ALA A 103 13.79 10.13 13.77
N VAL A 104 13.08 11.22 14.08
CA VAL A 104 13.64 12.53 14.46
C VAL A 104 14.47 12.40 15.73
N PHE A 105 13.97 11.71 16.75
CA PHE A 105 14.71 11.46 17.98
C PHE A 105 16.02 10.69 17.72
N LEU A 106 15.94 9.59 16.96
CA LEU A 106 17.12 8.79 16.61
C LEU A 106 18.16 9.61 15.84
N LEU A 107 17.73 10.41 14.87
CA LEU A 107 18.61 11.29 14.11
C LEU A 107 19.24 12.36 15.00
N GLY A 108 18.46 13.02 15.87
CA GLY A 108 18.98 14.01 16.81
C GLY A 108 20.03 13.45 17.77
N LEU A 109 19.92 12.16 18.13
CA LEU A 109 20.83 11.48 19.04
C LEU A 109 22.11 10.96 18.37
N PHE A 110 21.96 10.29 17.22
CA PHE A 110 23.03 9.50 16.60
C PHE A 110 23.68 10.17 15.38
N ARG A 111 23.01 11.13 14.73
CA ARG A 111 23.60 11.87 13.61
C ARG A 111 24.65 12.85 14.14
N ARG A 112 25.92 12.46 14.08
CA ARG A 112 27.04 13.31 14.54
C ARG A 112 27.11 14.59 13.71
N GLN A 113 27.04 15.75 14.35
CA GLN A 113 27.47 17.00 13.73
C GLN A 113 29.01 16.97 13.61
N GLU A 114 29.54 17.24 12.42
CA GLU A 114 30.99 17.35 12.15
C GLU A 114 31.60 18.64 12.77
N ARG A 115 31.01 19.16 13.85
CA ARG A 115 31.60 20.30 14.55
C ARG A 115 32.85 19.84 15.31
N THR A 116 33.85 20.71 15.30
CA THR A 116 35.18 20.59 15.93
C THR A 116 35.16 20.45 17.46
N GLU A 117 34.00 20.65 18.10
CA GLU A 117 33.83 20.53 19.54
C GLU A 117 33.29 19.13 19.90
N GLY A 118 33.98 18.44 20.81
CA GLY A 118 33.73 17.04 21.14
C GLY A 118 32.26 16.69 21.38
N TRP A 119 31.82 15.57 20.81
CA TRP A 119 30.45 15.06 20.95
C TRP A 119 30.12 14.75 22.42
N ARG A 120 29.14 15.47 22.98
CA ARG A 120 28.58 15.19 24.31
C ARG A 120 27.19 14.59 24.16
N LEU A 121 27.03 13.33 24.58
CA LEU A 121 25.76 12.60 24.51
C LEU A 121 24.61 13.35 25.18
N SER A 122 24.86 14.03 26.31
CA SER A 122 23.85 14.82 27.03
C SER A 122 23.31 15.99 26.21
N SER A 123 24.17 16.69 25.47
CA SER A 123 23.76 17.79 24.59
C SER A 123 22.98 17.27 23.38
N ALA A 124 23.42 16.15 22.80
CA ALA A 124 22.70 15.49 21.71
C ALA A 124 21.31 15.02 22.15
N ALA A 125 21.21 14.37 23.31
CA ALA A 125 19.94 13.93 23.88
C ALA A 125 19.00 15.09 24.19
N CYS A 126 19.49 16.16 24.80
CA CYS A 126 18.70 17.36 25.07
C CYS A 126 18.16 17.99 23.78
N GLY A 127 19.00 18.10 22.75
CA GLY A 127 18.59 18.57 21.43
C GLY A 127 17.54 17.66 20.78
N ALA A 128 17.74 16.34 20.82
CA ALA A 128 16.80 15.36 20.27
C ALA A 128 15.43 15.42 20.97
N ILE A 129 15.40 15.54 22.30
CA ILE A 129 14.16 15.69 23.08
C ILE A 129 13.44 16.99 22.69
N LYS A 130 14.16 18.10 22.64
CA LYS A 130 13.59 19.41 22.27
C LYS A 130 13.00 19.38 20.86
N ASP A 131 13.73 18.85 19.89
CA ASP A 131 13.29 18.78 18.50
C ASP A 131 12.04 17.87 18.38
N THR A 132 12.06 16.70 19.03
CA THR A 132 10.96 15.71 19.03
C THR A 132 9.70 16.24 19.74
N PHE A 133 9.86 17.07 20.78
CA PHE A 133 8.74 17.66 21.52
C PHE A 133 7.76 18.39 20.59
N TYR A 134 8.25 19.15 19.60
CA TYR A 134 7.37 19.86 18.66
C TYR A 134 6.56 18.91 17.77
N PHE A 135 7.15 17.79 17.32
CA PHE A 135 6.41 16.75 16.60
C PHE A 135 5.37 16.08 17.50
N GLY A 136 5.71 15.84 18.77
CA GLY A 136 4.78 15.31 19.77
C GLY A 136 3.60 16.22 20.03
N VAL A 137 3.82 17.54 20.13
CA VAL A 137 2.73 18.53 20.27
C VAL A 137 1.80 18.49 19.07
N LEU A 138 2.32 18.48 17.83
CA LEU A 138 1.48 18.36 16.63
C LEU A 138 0.68 17.05 16.61
N PHE A 139 1.31 15.94 17.00
CA PHE A 139 0.64 14.65 17.12
C PHE A 139 -0.53 14.70 18.11
N VAL A 140 -0.32 15.25 19.31
CA VAL A 140 -1.37 15.38 20.33
C VAL A 140 -2.50 16.30 19.86
N LEU A 141 -2.17 17.46 19.27
CA LEU A 141 -3.17 18.40 18.76
C LEU A 141 -4.04 17.76 17.67
N PHE A 142 -3.42 17.06 16.73
CA PHE A 142 -4.17 16.35 15.70
C PHE A 142 -5.05 15.25 16.29
N LEU A 143 -4.56 14.45 17.25
CA LEU A 143 -5.38 13.44 17.91
C LEU A 143 -6.59 14.06 18.60
N GLN A 144 -6.42 15.20 19.28
CA GLN A 144 -7.53 15.93 19.89
C GLN A 144 -8.55 16.40 18.84
N ILE A 145 -8.10 16.95 17.72
CA ILE A 145 -8.98 17.35 16.61
C ILE A 145 -9.72 16.13 16.06
N TRP A 146 -9.01 15.04 15.81
CA TRP A 146 -9.57 13.82 15.27
C TRP A 146 -10.62 13.19 16.20
N ILE A 147 -10.33 13.10 17.50
CA ILE A 147 -11.28 12.61 18.51
C ILE A 147 -12.53 13.49 18.56
N THR A 148 -12.37 14.82 18.51
CA THR A 148 -13.50 15.75 18.64
C THR A 148 -14.35 15.87 17.37
N THR A 149 -13.77 15.69 16.19
CA THR A 149 -14.47 15.80 14.90
C THR A 149 -14.94 14.45 14.35
N GLY A 150 -14.10 13.42 14.37
CA GLY A 150 -14.38 12.12 13.77
C GLY A 150 -15.35 11.24 14.57
N PHE A 151 -15.40 11.39 15.90
CA PHE A 151 -16.25 10.56 16.75
C PHE A 151 -17.74 10.94 16.68
N ARG A 152 -18.05 12.20 16.35
CA ARG A 152 -19.42 12.75 16.39
C ARG A 152 -20.21 12.53 15.11
N GLU A 153 -19.52 12.42 13.97
CA GLU A 153 -20.14 12.29 12.65
C GLU A 153 -20.46 10.82 12.31
N PHE A 154 -19.69 9.87 12.84
CA PHE A 154 -19.85 8.44 12.54
C PHE A 154 -20.80 7.67 13.46
N THR A 155 -21.05 8.16 14.67
CA THR A 155 -21.94 7.45 15.62
C THR A 155 -23.41 7.73 15.33
N GLY A 156 -23.76 8.84 14.65
CA GLY A 156 -25.12 9.36 14.76
C GLY A 156 -25.50 9.55 16.24
N LEU A 157 -26.62 10.18 16.56
CA LEU A 157 -27.02 10.24 17.97
C LEU A 157 -27.58 8.91 18.53
N ASP A 158 -27.63 7.83 17.73
CA ASP A 158 -28.34 6.59 18.09
C ASP A 158 -27.55 5.28 17.88
N ALA A 159 -26.29 5.29 17.41
CA ALA A 159 -25.54 4.04 17.39
C ALA A 159 -25.13 3.66 18.82
N PRO A 160 -25.45 2.43 19.30
CA PRO A 160 -24.99 1.98 20.60
C PRO A 160 -23.47 2.13 20.67
N SER A 161 -23.00 2.66 21.79
CA SER A 161 -21.66 3.15 22.11
C SER A 161 -20.52 2.11 22.04
N GLY A 162 -20.49 1.28 20.99
CA GLY A 162 -19.56 0.16 20.84
C GLY A 162 -19.04 -0.14 19.42
N SER A 163 -19.56 0.46 18.34
CA SER A 163 -19.17 0.03 16.98
C SER A 163 -17.79 0.53 16.52
N MET A 164 -17.38 1.75 16.89
CA MET A 164 -16.06 2.30 16.57
C MET A 164 -15.01 2.04 17.65
N GLY A 165 -15.44 1.84 18.89
CA GLY A 165 -14.54 1.54 20.02
C GLY A 165 -13.71 0.27 19.79
N GLY A 166 -14.28 -0.74 19.13
CA GLY A 166 -13.58 -1.98 18.81
C GLY A 166 -12.51 -1.87 17.70
N ILE A 167 -12.64 -0.91 16.77
CA ILE A 167 -11.72 -0.79 15.61
C ILE A 167 -10.33 -0.32 16.05
N PHE A 168 -10.27 0.47 17.13
CA PHE A 168 -9.03 1.02 17.69
C PHE A 168 -8.70 0.46 19.07
N GLN A 169 -9.42 -0.57 19.52
CA GLN A 169 -9.11 -1.25 20.77
C GLN A 169 -7.76 -1.95 20.62
N LEU A 170 -6.79 -1.49 21.39
CA LEU A 170 -5.50 -2.14 21.52
C LEU A 170 -5.64 -3.26 22.54
N ASP A 171 -5.31 -4.48 22.14
CA ASP A 171 -5.22 -5.67 22.98
C ASP A 171 -3.75 -6.09 23.10
N PRO A 172 -3.06 -5.73 24.20
CA PRO A 172 -1.69 -6.14 24.44
C PRO A 172 -1.50 -7.66 24.50
N GLY A 173 -2.55 -8.44 24.78
CA GLY A 173 -2.51 -9.90 24.78
C GLY A 173 -2.18 -10.48 23.40
N LEU A 174 -2.56 -9.78 22.32
CA LEU A 174 -2.26 -10.18 20.95
C LEU A 174 -0.80 -9.94 20.55
N PHE A 175 -0.05 -9.11 21.29
CA PHE A 175 1.30 -8.70 20.90
C PHE A 175 2.23 -9.89 20.71
N LEU A 176 2.29 -10.80 21.68
CA LEU A 176 3.19 -11.95 21.60
C LEU A 176 2.81 -12.92 20.48
N GLU A 177 1.52 -13.02 20.14
CA GLU A 177 1.01 -13.88 19.06
C GLU A 177 1.28 -13.28 17.67
N GLN A 178 1.05 -11.98 17.52
CA GLN A 178 0.99 -11.32 16.22
C GLN A 178 2.29 -10.60 15.82
N PHE A 179 3.14 -10.21 16.78
CA PHE A 179 4.34 -9.41 16.50
C PHE A 179 5.32 -10.09 15.55
N GLY A 180 5.63 -11.36 15.78
CA GLY A 180 6.52 -12.12 14.89
C GLY A 180 5.99 -12.19 13.46
N THR A 181 4.68 -12.42 13.31
CA THR A 181 4.00 -12.47 12.02
C THR A 181 3.95 -11.10 11.34
N SER A 182 3.79 -10.00 12.09
CA SER A 182 3.80 -8.64 11.54
C SER A 182 5.21 -8.27 11.03
N ILE A 183 6.26 -8.56 11.81
CA ILE A 183 7.65 -8.40 11.37
C ILE A 183 7.96 -9.27 10.14
N ALA A 184 7.49 -10.52 10.13
CA ALA A 184 7.66 -11.41 8.98
C ALA A 184 7.01 -10.84 7.73
N ASN A 185 5.81 -10.23 7.84
CA ASN A 185 5.13 -9.59 6.71
C ASN A 185 5.82 -8.31 6.21
N LEU A 186 6.53 -7.56 7.08
CA LEU A 186 7.42 -6.50 6.62
C LEU A 186 8.61 -7.04 5.83
N GLY A 187 9.18 -8.15 6.30
CA GLY A 187 10.30 -8.82 5.65
C GLY A 187 9.92 -9.43 4.31
N TRP A 188 8.86 -10.23 4.26
CA TRP A 188 8.31 -10.86 3.07
C TRP A 188 6.79 -10.99 3.22
N HIS A 189 6.05 -10.17 2.49
CA HIS A 189 4.61 -10.08 2.65
C HIS A 189 3.91 -11.31 2.05
N HIS A 190 2.84 -11.83 2.69
CA HIS A 190 2.12 -13.02 2.20
C HIS A 190 1.58 -12.87 0.77
N ASN A 191 1.05 -11.70 0.39
CA ASN A 191 0.62 -11.43 -1.00
C ASN A 191 1.74 -11.53 -2.04
N THR A 192 3.01 -11.43 -1.65
CA THR A 192 4.11 -11.64 -2.60
C THR A 192 4.05 -13.07 -3.15
N SER A 193 3.61 -14.03 -2.33
CA SER A 193 3.41 -15.42 -2.75
C SER A 193 2.29 -15.55 -3.78
N ASP A 194 1.22 -14.77 -3.66
CA ASP A 194 0.13 -14.74 -4.67
C ASP A 194 0.65 -14.20 -6.01
N LEU A 195 1.50 -13.16 -5.96
CA LEU A 195 2.13 -12.60 -7.15
C LEU A 195 3.11 -13.59 -7.80
N ILE A 196 3.85 -14.38 -7.01
CA ILE A 196 4.67 -15.49 -7.51
C ILE A 196 3.80 -16.58 -8.14
N GLY A 197 2.68 -16.93 -7.51
CA GLY A 197 1.71 -17.87 -8.08
C GLY A 197 1.22 -17.38 -9.44
N SER A 198 0.88 -16.09 -9.54
CA SER A 198 0.48 -15.46 -10.80
C SER A 198 1.60 -15.48 -11.85
N LEU A 199 2.85 -15.18 -11.47
CA LEU A 199 4.01 -15.31 -12.36
C LEU A 199 4.15 -16.75 -12.89
N ASN A 200 4.12 -17.75 -12.01
CA ASN A 200 4.27 -19.16 -12.40
C ASN A 200 3.14 -19.66 -13.32
N LEU A 201 1.94 -19.10 -13.19
CA LEU A 201 0.79 -19.45 -14.03
C LEU A 201 0.85 -18.79 -15.42
N ASN A 202 1.32 -17.55 -15.50
CA ASN A 202 1.20 -16.73 -16.71
C ASN A 202 2.51 -16.57 -17.48
N TRP A 203 3.65 -16.82 -16.85
CA TRP A 203 4.98 -16.67 -17.47
C TRP A 203 5.68 -18.02 -17.59
N PRO A 204 6.08 -18.43 -18.80
CA PRO A 204 6.93 -19.60 -18.92
C PRO A 204 8.29 -19.32 -18.26
N LEU A 205 8.86 -20.32 -17.58
CA LEU A 205 10.08 -20.17 -16.78
C LEU A 205 11.25 -19.55 -17.56
N TRP A 206 11.42 -19.94 -18.82
CA TRP A 206 12.49 -19.40 -19.66
C TRP A 206 12.33 -17.89 -19.91
N LEU A 207 11.10 -17.40 -20.04
CA LEU A 207 10.83 -15.97 -20.26
C LEU A 207 11.10 -15.20 -18.96
N LEU A 208 10.72 -15.76 -17.81
CA LEU A 208 11.04 -15.18 -16.51
C LEU A 208 12.56 -15.04 -16.32
N VAL A 209 13.32 -16.12 -16.58
CA VAL A 209 14.79 -16.11 -16.46
C VAL A 209 15.41 -15.11 -17.46
N ALA A 210 14.93 -15.09 -18.71
CA ALA A 210 15.41 -14.14 -19.72
C ALA A 210 15.10 -12.69 -19.34
N SER A 211 13.88 -12.38 -18.88
CA SER A 211 13.48 -11.03 -18.47
C SER A 211 14.26 -10.53 -17.25
N VAL A 212 14.46 -11.38 -16.24
CA VAL A 212 15.33 -11.05 -15.10
C VAL A 212 16.76 -10.84 -15.57
N GLY A 213 17.31 -11.75 -16.38
CA GLY A 213 18.69 -11.69 -16.87
C GLY A 213 18.98 -10.45 -17.70
N VAL A 214 18.13 -10.13 -18.68
CA VAL A 214 18.25 -8.93 -19.51
C VAL A 214 18.15 -7.67 -18.66
N SER A 215 17.16 -7.60 -17.76
CA SER A 215 16.99 -6.43 -16.87
C SER A 215 18.20 -6.27 -15.95
N ALA A 216 18.71 -7.37 -15.38
CA ALA A 216 19.90 -7.35 -14.53
C ALA A 216 21.14 -6.88 -15.31
N ILE A 217 21.35 -7.32 -16.55
CA ILE A 217 22.47 -6.82 -17.37
C ILE A 217 22.36 -5.31 -17.58
N VAL A 218 21.16 -4.81 -17.91
CA VAL A 218 20.92 -3.38 -18.12
C VAL A 218 21.22 -2.58 -16.84
N PHE A 219 20.70 -3.00 -15.69
CA PHE A 219 20.99 -2.34 -14.41
C PHE A 219 22.45 -2.45 -14.01
N TYR A 220 23.10 -3.59 -14.26
CA TYR A 220 24.52 -3.76 -13.98
C TYR A 220 25.37 -2.77 -14.77
N CYS A 221 25.11 -2.61 -16.08
CA CYS A 221 25.75 -1.61 -16.91
C CYS A 221 25.47 -0.18 -16.40
N LEU A 222 24.24 0.11 -15.99
CA LEU A 222 23.86 1.40 -15.41
C LEU A 222 24.65 1.71 -14.13
N PHE A 223 24.71 0.78 -13.17
CA PHE A 223 25.42 0.99 -11.91
C PHE A 223 26.94 1.05 -12.08
N ILE A 224 27.51 0.36 -13.06
CA ILE A 224 28.91 0.55 -13.44
C ILE A 224 29.13 1.97 -14.00
N ALA A 225 28.27 2.43 -14.89
CA ALA A 225 28.39 3.76 -15.49
C ALA A 225 28.28 4.87 -14.44
N ILE A 226 27.38 4.72 -13.47
CA ILE A 226 27.24 5.62 -12.32
C ILE A 226 28.50 5.59 -11.44
N GLY A 227 28.97 4.39 -11.07
CA GLY A 227 30.16 4.23 -10.22
C GLY A 227 31.42 4.86 -10.82
N ARG A 228 31.60 4.80 -12.16
CA ARG A 228 32.72 5.46 -12.85
C ARG A 228 32.72 6.99 -12.71
N LYS A 229 31.53 7.61 -12.65
CA LYS A 229 31.39 9.07 -12.46
C LYS A 229 31.64 9.50 -11.02
N GLU A 230 31.36 8.63 -10.05
CA GLU A 230 31.58 8.91 -8.63
C GLU A 230 33.06 8.82 -8.26
N THR A 231 33.81 7.87 -8.84
CA THR A 231 35.26 7.70 -8.59
C THR A 231 36.13 8.88 -9.01
N THR A 232 35.62 9.80 -9.83
CA THR A 232 36.36 11.01 -10.23
C THR A 232 36.33 12.14 -9.21
N LEU A 233 35.52 12.05 -8.14
CA LEU A 233 35.59 12.99 -7.01
C LEU A 233 36.62 12.51 -5.98
N PRO A 234 37.72 13.24 -5.76
CA PRO A 234 38.74 12.85 -4.80
C PRO A 234 38.23 13.19 -3.41
N ASN A 235 37.65 12.23 -2.70
CA ASN A 235 37.52 12.30 -1.25
C ASN A 235 37.93 10.97 -0.61
N ALA A 236 38.88 11.10 0.32
CA ALA A 236 39.66 10.06 0.95
C ALA A 236 38.81 9.06 1.78
N GLY A 237 39.23 7.79 1.76
CA GLY A 237 38.83 6.77 2.75
C GLY A 237 37.54 6.02 2.41
N SER A 238 37.56 5.23 1.33
CA SER A 238 36.43 4.49 0.76
C SER A 238 36.03 3.21 1.54
N SER A 239 35.70 3.34 2.83
CA SER A 239 34.92 2.30 3.52
C SER A 239 33.47 2.77 3.65
N VAL A 240 32.54 1.89 3.28
CA VAL A 240 31.13 2.09 3.59
C VAL A 240 31.03 2.31 5.10
N SER A 241 30.56 3.49 5.52
CA SER A 241 30.33 3.75 6.94
C SER A 241 29.18 2.85 7.39
N TYR A 242 29.51 1.71 8.01
CA TYR A 242 28.54 0.79 8.62
C TYR A 242 27.52 1.54 9.48
N LEU A 243 27.94 2.61 10.15
CA LEU A 243 27.09 3.47 10.96
C LEU A 243 26.02 4.20 10.14
N ASP A 244 26.33 4.64 8.92
CA ASP A 244 25.38 5.34 8.05
C ASP A 244 24.30 4.39 7.54
N LEU A 245 24.69 3.15 7.19
CA LEU A 245 23.74 2.09 6.83
C LEU A 245 22.85 1.72 8.02
N MET A 246 23.44 1.50 9.20
CA MET A 246 22.69 1.20 10.42
C MET A 246 21.72 2.33 10.79
N LEU A 247 22.16 3.59 10.69
CA LEU A 247 21.30 4.74 10.98
C LEU A 247 20.17 4.86 9.96
N THR A 248 20.45 4.63 8.68
CA THR A 248 19.42 4.59 7.63
C THR A 248 18.38 3.52 7.94
N LEU A 249 18.82 2.29 8.24
CA LEU A 249 17.93 1.20 8.59
C LEU A 249 17.12 1.50 9.85
N ALA A 250 17.76 2.05 10.90
CA ALA A 250 17.09 2.43 12.14
C ALA A 250 16.00 3.49 11.93
N VAL A 251 16.25 4.48 11.07
CA VAL A 251 15.27 5.50 10.68
C VAL A 251 14.07 4.86 9.98
N PHE A 252 14.31 3.98 9.00
CA PHE A 252 13.22 3.28 8.30
C PHE A 252 12.45 2.34 9.24
N CYS A 253 13.13 1.63 10.15
CA CYS A 253 12.49 0.84 11.21
C CYS A 253 11.60 1.71 12.11
N ALA A 254 12.06 2.90 12.50
CA ALA A 254 11.26 3.84 13.29
C ALA A 254 10.01 4.33 12.54
N LEU A 255 10.12 4.57 11.22
CA LEU A 255 8.98 4.96 10.40
C LEU A 255 7.92 3.85 10.28
N VAL A 256 8.34 2.57 10.21
CA VAL A 256 7.40 1.43 10.10
C VAL A 256 6.93 0.87 11.44
N ALA A 257 7.62 1.18 12.54
CA ALA A 257 7.30 0.65 13.87
C ALA A 257 5.83 0.83 14.28
N PRO A 258 5.16 1.99 14.05
CA PRO A 258 3.75 2.11 14.38
C PRO A 258 2.84 1.16 13.61
N THR A 259 3.19 0.82 12.36
CA THR A 259 2.45 -0.15 11.56
C THR A 259 2.54 -1.54 12.21
N VAL A 260 3.75 -1.93 12.63
CA VAL A 260 3.97 -3.21 13.33
C VAL A 260 3.22 -3.23 14.65
N LEU A 261 3.35 -2.18 15.46
CA LEU A 261 2.71 -2.09 16.76
C LEU A 261 1.18 -2.18 16.62
N LEU A 262 0.60 -1.45 15.68
CA LEU A 262 -0.82 -1.55 15.39
C LEU A 262 -1.19 -2.99 15.01
N GLU A 263 -0.51 -3.56 14.01
CA GLU A 263 -0.80 -4.92 13.53
C GLU A 263 -0.61 -6.02 14.58
N SER A 264 0.17 -5.74 15.61
CA SER A 264 0.46 -6.69 16.69
C SER A 264 -0.52 -6.54 17.86
N THR A 265 -1.31 -5.48 17.92
CA THR A 265 -2.12 -5.16 19.10
C THR A 265 -3.60 -4.99 18.78
N THR A 266 -4.07 -5.45 17.62
CA THR A 266 -5.50 -5.28 17.27
C THR A 266 -6.04 -6.47 16.50
N ALA A 267 -7.25 -6.90 16.90
CA ALA A 267 -7.98 -7.95 16.20
C ALA A 267 -8.52 -7.50 14.83
N THR A 268 -8.65 -6.18 14.62
CA THR A 268 -9.18 -5.63 13.37
C THR A 268 -8.12 -5.55 12.28
N TRP A 269 -6.93 -5.05 12.63
CA TRP A 269 -5.79 -4.92 11.72
C TRP A 269 -4.80 -6.04 12.01
N PHE A 270 -5.10 -7.25 11.56
CA PHE A 270 -4.20 -8.38 11.75
C PHE A 270 -2.89 -8.22 10.94
N PRO A 271 -1.83 -9.00 11.25
CA PRO A 271 -0.54 -8.94 10.56
C PRO A 271 -0.63 -8.96 9.03
N GLY A 272 0.05 -8.00 8.39
CA GLY A 272 0.09 -7.85 6.94
C GLY A 272 -1.00 -6.95 6.34
N THR A 273 -2.06 -6.59 7.08
CA THR A 273 -3.12 -5.74 6.53
C THR A 273 -2.66 -4.32 6.20
N ARG A 274 -1.74 -3.76 6.99
CA ARG A 274 -1.22 -2.39 6.89
C ARG A 274 0.25 -2.33 6.48
N SER A 275 1.02 -3.39 6.68
CA SER A 275 2.41 -3.56 6.23
C SER A 275 2.56 -3.28 4.73
N ARG A 276 1.50 -3.53 3.95
CA ARG A 276 1.46 -3.24 2.51
C ARG A 276 1.72 -1.78 2.17
N MET A 277 1.46 -0.87 3.10
CA MET A 277 1.51 0.58 2.92
C MET A 277 2.91 1.15 3.02
N VAL A 278 3.80 0.43 3.70
CA VAL A 278 5.19 0.86 3.92
C VAL A 278 6.19 0.01 3.16
N GLN A 279 5.80 -1.21 2.75
CA GLN A 279 6.71 -2.17 2.11
C GLN A 279 7.45 -1.61 0.89
N GLN A 280 6.78 -0.78 0.07
CA GLN A 280 7.36 -0.26 -1.17
C GLN A 280 8.58 0.63 -0.92
N GLY A 281 8.61 1.38 0.17
CA GLY A 281 9.82 2.12 0.57
C GLY A 281 10.72 1.32 1.52
N PHE A 282 10.15 0.52 2.42
CA PHE A 282 10.88 -0.18 3.47
C PHE A 282 11.68 -1.39 2.98
N GLN A 283 11.07 -2.30 2.21
CA GLN A 283 11.73 -3.55 1.78
C GLN A 283 12.95 -3.30 0.89
N PRO A 284 12.92 -2.37 -0.09
CA PRO A 284 14.12 -2.02 -0.84
C PRO A 284 15.30 -1.60 0.04
N VAL A 285 15.05 -0.72 1.02
CA VAL A 285 16.10 -0.25 1.95
C VAL A 285 16.59 -1.39 2.83
N LEU A 286 15.70 -2.24 3.36
CA LEU A 286 16.06 -3.40 4.16
C LEU A 286 16.96 -4.37 3.37
N TYR A 287 16.53 -4.79 2.18
CA TYR A 287 17.23 -5.79 1.38
C TYR A 287 18.59 -5.30 0.89
N LEU A 288 18.65 -4.04 0.44
CA LEU A 288 19.92 -3.44 0.06
C LEU A 288 20.82 -3.25 1.29
N SER A 289 20.29 -2.88 2.45
CA SER A 289 21.10 -2.79 3.68
C SER A 289 21.71 -4.16 4.01
N ILE A 290 20.91 -5.23 3.98
CA ILE A 290 21.39 -6.60 4.19
C ILE A 290 22.49 -6.96 3.17
N LEU A 291 22.27 -6.70 1.88
CA LEU A 291 23.25 -6.95 0.83
C LEU A 291 24.58 -6.21 1.10
N PHE A 292 24.53 -4.91 1.44
CA PHE A 292 25.72 -4.11 1.68
C PHE A 292 26.46 -4.55 2.95
N LEU A 293 25.73 -4.87 4.02
CA LEU A 293 26.29 -5.34 5.29
C LEU A 293 26.91 -6.72 5.16
N LEU A 294 26.24 -7.67 4.49
CA LEU A 294 26.77 -9.01 4.23
C LEU A 294 28.01 -8.96 3.35
N THR A 295 27.98 -8.16 2.27
CA THR A 295 29.15 -8.01 1.39
C THR A 295 30.33 -7.36 2.13
N GLU A 296 30.08 -6.36 2.96
CA GLU A 296 31.11 -5.74 3.81
C GLU A 296 31.69 -6.72 4.83
N TYR A 297 30.84 -7.51 5.49
CA TYR A 297 31.26 -8.48 6.50
C TYR A 297 32.07 -9.64 5.90
N LEU A 298 31.59 -10.22 4.80
CA LEU A 298 32.17 -11.43 4.20
C LEU A 298 33.40 -11.14 3.31
N PHE A 299 33.43 -9.99 2.63
CA PHE A 299 34.42 -9.72 1.57
C PHE A 299 35.30 -8.48 1.84
N ARG A 300 35.39 -8.03 3.09
CA ARG A 300 36.10 -6.81 3.55
C ARG A 300 37.51 -6.59 2.97
N ARG A 301 38.20 -7.65 2.54
CA ARG A 301 39.59 -7.62 2.03
C ARG A 301 39.72 -7.94 0.54
N THR A 302 38.62 -7.97 -0.22
CA THR A 302 38.65 -8.39 -1.63
C THR A 302 38.22 -7.24 -2.55
N ASP A 303 39.02 -6.96 -3.58
CA ASP A 303 38.69 -5.99 -4.64
C ASP A 303 37.43 -6.38 -5.45
N ARG A 304 36.92 -7.60 -5.23
CA ARG A 304 35.72 -8.15 -5.87
C ARG A 304 34.40 -7.70 -5.24
N ILE A 305 34.43 -7.03 -4.09
CA ILE A 305 33.22 -6.62 -3.35
C ILE A 305 32.29 -5.74 -4.20
N GLU A 306 32.84 -4.84 -4.99
CA GLU A 306 32.06 -3.93 -5.85
C GLU A 306 31.33 -4.66 -6.97
N TYR A 307 31.95 -5.68 -7.57
CA TYR A 307 31.30 -6.50 -8.59
C TYR A 307 30.15 -7.31 -8.00
N LEU A 308 30.34 -7.89 -6.80
CA LEU A 308 29.28 -8.61 -6.09
C LEU A 308 28.12 -7.70 -5.70
N ARG A 309 28.41 -6.48 -5.20
CA ARG A 309 27.39 -5.48 -4.88
C ARG A 309 26.61 -5.05 -6.11
N ASN A 310 27.30 -4.66 -7.18
CA ASN A 310 26.65 -4.26 -8.43
C ASN A 310 25.81 -5.40 -9.01
N GLY A 311 26.32 -6.64 -8.99
CA GLY A 311 25.59 -7.83 -9.42
C GLY A 311 24.34 -8.09 -8.58
N GLY A 312 24.45 -8.02 -7.25
CA GLY A 312 23.33 -8.19 -6.33
C GLY A 312 22.25 -7.11 -6.48
N ILE A 313 22.65 -5.84 -6.56
CA ILE A 313 21.71 -4.72 -6.82
C ILE A 313 21.01 -4.93 -8.15
N ALA A 314 21.76 -5.25 -9.21
CA ALA A 314 21.22 -5.44 -10.54
C ALA A 314 20.24 -6.61 -10.62
N LEU A 315 20.55 -7.72 -9.94
CA LEU A 315 19.66 -8.87 -9.84
C LEU A 315 18.36 -8.51 -9.09
N LEU A 316 18.45 -7.82 -7.96
CA LEU A 316 17.27 -7.35 -7.21
C LEU A 316 16.40 -6.42 -8.05
N CYS A 317 17.01 -5.48 -8.78
CA CYS A 317 16.28 -4.59 -9.69
C CYS A 317 15.63 -5.38 -10.85
N GLY A 318 16.33 -6.36 -11.41
CA GLY A 318 15.78 -7.22 -12.47
C GLY A 318 14.57 -8.04 -12.01
N VAL A 319 14.64 -8.61 -10.80
CA VAL A 319 13.50 -9.28 -10.17
C VAL A 319 12.36 -8.29 -9.94
N ALA A 320 12.63 -7.12 -9.36
CA ALA A 320 11.61 -6.09 -9.11
C ALA A 320 10.90 -5.62 -10.39
N VAL A 321 11.62 -5.50 -11.52
CA VAL A 321 11.03 -5.18 -12.82
C VAL A 321 10.04 -6.26 -13.25
N VAL A 322 10.40 -7.55 -13.17
CA VAL A 322 9.50 -8.64 -13.57
C VAL A 322 8.25 -8.69 -12.70
N PHE A 323 8.40 -8.55 -11.38
CA PHE A 323 7.26 -8.44 -10.47
C PHE A 323 6.40 -7.20 -10.78
N GLY A 324 7.02 -6.07 -11.09
CA GLY A 324 6.32 -4.85 -11.49
C GLY A 324 5.58 -4.98 -12.83
N LEU A 325 6.11 -5.74 -13.78
CA LEU A 325 5.44 -6.04 -15.05
C LEU A 325 4.21 -6.92 -14.83
N GLU A 326 4.32 -7.95 -13.99
CA GLU A 326 3.19 -8.81 -13.67
C GLU A 326 2.09 -8.06 -12.91
N TYR A 327 2.47 -7.22 -11.94
CA TYR A 327 1.53 -6.34 -11.27
C TYR A 327 0.78 -5.45 -12.28
N ASN A 328 1.49 -4.84 -13.23
CA ASN A 328 0.87 -4.01 -14.27
C ASN A 328 -0.05 -4.83 -15.19
N ARG A 329 0.32 -6.07 -15.55
CA ARG A 329 -0.54 -6.97 -16.33
C ARG A 329 -1.85 -7.21 -15.60
N TYR A 330 -1.78 -7.58 -14.32
CA TYR A 330 -2.97 -7.86 -13.52
C TYR A 330 -3.84 -6.62 -13.31
N ALA A 331 -3.23 -5.46 -13.04
CA ALA A 331 -3.96 -4.18 -12.95
C ALA A 331 -4.63 -3.79 -14.28
N SER A 332 -3.97 -4.04 -15.41
CA SER A 332 -4.54 -3.79 -16.74
C SER A 332 -5.72 -4.71 -17.03
N GLU A 333 -5.66 -5.98 -16.62
CA GLU A 333 -6.76 -6.93 -16.76
C GLU A 333 -7.99 -6.50 -15.93
N GLN A 334 -7.80 -6.13 -14.67
CA GLN A 334 -8.88 -5.61 -13.82
C GLN A 334 -9.49 -4.34 -14.42
N SER A 335 -8.67 -3.41 -14.92
CA SER A 335 -9.16 -2.16 -15.53
C SER A 335 -9.96 -2.43 -16.80
N MET A 336 -9.50 -3.34 -17.66
CA MET A 336 -10.24 -3.76 -18.86
C MET A 336 -11.55 -4.44 -18.51
N PHE A 337 -11.55 -5.27 -17.46
CA PHE A 337 -12.74 -5.95 -16.97
C PHE A 337 -13.80 -4.95 -16.51
N GLU A 338 -13.42 -4.01 -15.65
CA GLU A 338 -14.27 -2.93 -15.15
C GLU A 338 -14.81 -2.06 -16.28
N HIS A 339 -13.97 -1.68 -17.25
CA HIS A 339 -14.40 -0.89 -18.40
C HIS A 339 -15.44 -1.62 -19.27
N LYS A 340 -15.28 -2.94 -19.47
CA LYS A 340 -16.24 -3.76 -20.23
C LYS A 340 -17.56 -3.91 -19.48
N LEU A 341 -17.51 -4.10 -18.17
CA LEU A 341 -18.69 -4.13 -17.31
C LEU A 341 -19.42 -2.79 -17.36
N GLU A 342 -18.72 -1.67 -17.13
CA GLU A 342 -19.27 -0.31 -17.22
C GLU A 342 -19.94 -0.07 -18.57
N THR A 343 -19.22 -0.34 -19.67
CA THR A 343 -19.73 -0.12 -21.03
C THR A 343 -20.98 -0.96 -21.29
N GLY A 344 -21.00 -2.21 -20.82
CA GLY A 344 -22.15 -3.08 -20.96
C GLY A 344 -23.35 -2.62 -20.11
N LEU A 345 -23.12 -2.18 -18.87
CA LEU A 345 -24.17 -1.63 -18.01
C LEU A 345 -24.77 -0.36 -18.64
N LYS A 346 -23.93 0.58 -19.13
CA LYS A 346 -24.38 1.82 -19.78
C LYS A 346 -25.16 1.58 -21.07
N LYS A 347 -24.93 0.46 -21.77
CA LYS A 347 -25.76 0.07 -22.93
C LYS A 347 -27.18 -0.34 -22.50
N ILE A 348 -27.32 -0.95 -21.33
CA ILE A 348 -28.61 -1.40 -20.79
C ILE A 348 -29.37 -0.24 -20.14
N LEU A 349 -28.67 0.59 -19.38
CA LEU A 349 -29.20 1.78 -18.73
C LEU A 349 -28.31 2.98 -19.06
N PRO A 350 -28.60 3.76 -20.11
CA PRO A 350 -27.72 4.88 -20.50
C PRO A 350 -27.61 6.00 -19.47
N ALA A 351 -28.65 6.20 -18.65
CA ALA A 351 -28.68 7.21 -17.61
C ALA A 351 -29.55 6.75 -16.43
N VAL A 352 -29.11 7.06 -15.21
CA VAL A 352 -29.86 6.77 -13.97
C VAL A 352 -30.89 7.89 -13.76
N ARG A 353 -32.17 7.57 -13.95
CA ARG A 353 -33.30 8.51 -13.72
C ARG A 353 -34.10 8.21 -12.45
N LYS A 354 -33.96 7.00 -11.94
CA LYS A 354 -34.59 6.50 -10.72
C LYS A 354 -33.62 5.59 -9.98
N PRO A 355 -33.80 5.38 -8.66
CA PRO A 355 -33.05 4.38 -7.90
C PRO A 355 -33.03 3.04 -8.65
N THR A 356 -31.83 2.56 -8.99
CA THR A 356 -31.66 1.35 -9.80
C THR A 356 -30.60 0.43 -9.20
N HIS A 357 -30.93 -0.84 -9.05
CA HIS A 357 -30.06 -1.85 -8.47
C HIS A 357 -29.68 -2.90 -9.51
N PHE A 358 -28.39 -3.06 -9.78
CA PHE A 358 -27.91 -4.11 -10.67
C PHE A 358 -27.65 -5.39 -9.88
N VAL A 359 -28.22 -6.51 -10.30
CA VAL A 359 -27.79 -7.84 -9.88
C VAL A 359 -27.05 -8.48 -11.04
N VAL A 360 -25.74 -8.61 -10.91
CA VAL A 360 -24.84 -9.02 -11.99
C VAL A 360 -24.40 -10.46 -11.78
N LYS A 361 -24.93 -11.38 -12.58
CA LYS A 361 -24.46 -12.77 -12.62
C LYS A 361 -23.11 -12.84 -13.34
N MET A 362 -22.06 -13.19 -12.61
CA MET A 362 -20.68 -13.29 -13.10
C MET A 362 -20.46 -14.67 -13.75
N LYS A 363 -20.88 -14.81 -15.01
CA LYS A 363 -21.03 -16.10 -15.70
C LYS A 363 -19.72 -16.87 -15.75
N GLY A 364 -19.72 -18.06 -15.14
CA GLY A 364 -18.56 -18.96 -15.14
C GLY A 364 -17.38 -18.47 -14.30
N MET A 365 -17.51 -17.34 -13.61
CA MET A 365 -16.45 -16.76 -12.80
C MET A 365 -16.56 -17.21 -11.35
N ARG A 366 -15.39 -17.40 -10.73
CA ARG A 366 -15.26 -17.63 -9.29
C ARG A 366 -15.13 -16.30 -8.57
N ILE A 367 -15.44 -16.32 -7.27
CA ILE A 367 -15.17 -15.20 -6.38
C ILE A 367 -13.69 -14.80 -6.44
N GLY A 368 -13.41 -13.49 -6.46
CA GLY A 368 -12.05 -12.94 -6.50
C GLY A 368 -11.49 -12.70 -7.91
N VAL A 369 -12.17 -13.15 -8.98
CA VAL A 369 -11.76 -12.82 -10.37
C VAL A 369 -11.85 -11.31 -10.62
N TRP A 370 -12.92 -10.68 -10.13
CA TRP A 370 -13.04 -9.22 -10.11
C TRP A 370 -12.81 -8.72 -8.69
N TYR A 371 -11.71 -8.01 -8.50
CA TYR A 371 -11.27 -7.61 -7.17
C TYR A 371 -12.27 -6.64 -6.51
N SER A 372 -12.71 -5.60 -7.22
CA SER A 372 -13.71 -4.65 -6.69
C SER A 372 -15.05 -5.31 -6.41
N GLY A 373 -15.31 -6.46 -7.03
CA GLY A 373 -16.51 -7.25 -6.83
C GLY A 373 -16.54 -8.10 -5.56
N VAL A 374 -15.46 -8.13 -4.77
CA VAL A 374 -15.40 -8.87 -3.48
C VAL A 374 -15.10 -7.98 -2.28
N ALA A 375 -14.56 -6.79 -2.51
CA ALA A 375 -14.36 -5.81 -1.46
C ALA A 375 -15.73 -5.22 -1.05
N PRO A 376 -16.03 -5.08 0.26
CA PRO A 376 -17.27 -4.44 0.71
C PRO A 376 -17.43 -3.05 0.08
N THR A 377 -18.65 -2.69 -0.33
CA THR A 377 -19.04 -1.37 -0.88
C THR A 377 -18.39 -0.92 -2.18
N MET A 378 -17.28 -1.54 -2.59
CA MET A 378 -16.58 -1.25 -3.85
C MET A 378 -17.41 -1.52 -5.11
N PRO A 379 -18.28 -2.56 -5.19
CA PRO A 379 -19.13 -2.77 -6.36
C PRO A 379 -20.10 -1.60 -6.56
N SER A 380 -20.69 -1.11 -5.47
CA SER A 380 -21.58 0.05 -5.45
C SER A 380 -20.82 1.32 -5.82
N LEU A 381 -19.67 1.59 -5.18
CA LEU A 381 -18.84 2.77 -5.50
C LEU A 381 -18.39 2.79 -6.97
N PHE A 382 -18.07 1.63 -7.53
CA PHE A 382 -17.72 1.48 -8.94
C PHE A 382 -18.88 1.96 -9.84
N VAL A 383 -20.10 1.47 -9.60
CA VAL A 383 -21.25 1.84 -10.43
C VAL A 383 -21.68 3.29 -10.19
N GLU A 384 -21.58 3.78 -8.94
CA GLU A 384 -21.84 5.19 -8.61
C GLU A 384 -20.89 6.13 -9.36
N THR A 385 -19.60 5.78 -9.39
CA THR A 385 -18.58 6.54 -10.13
C THR A 385 -18.83 6.48 -11.64
N ALA A 386 -19.14 5.29 -12.17
CA ALA A 386 -19.42 5.10 -13.59
C ALA A 386 -20.61 5.95 -14.06
N TYR A 387 -21.66 6.06 -13.26
CA TYR A 387 -22.85 6.84 -13.58
C TYR A 387 -22.86 8.27 -13.04
N ASN A 388 -21.87 8.64 -12.22
CA ASN A 388 -21.85 9.88 -11.45
C ASN A 388 -23.17 10.10 -10.66
N SER A 389 -23.63 9.07 -9.96
CA SER A 389 -24.91 9.06 -9.26
C SER A 389 -24.87 8.14 -8.04
N ASN A 390 -25.45 8.58 -6.92
CA ASN A 390 -25.66 7.76 -5.71
C ASN A 390 -26.99 7.00 -5.71
N ALA A 391 -27.74 7.03 -6.83
CA ALA A 391 -29.01 6.33 -6.99
C ALA A 391 -28.84 5.00 -7.73
N VAL A 392 -27.63 4.44 -7.72
CA VAL A 392 -27.31 3.18 -8.38
C VAL A 392 -26.43 2.31 -7.52
N TRP A 393 -26.73 1.02 -7.48
CA TRP A 393 -26.00 0.03 -6.69
C TRP A 393 -25.76 -1.23 -7.52
N LEU A 394 -24.82 -2.06 -7.11
CA LEU A 394 -24.43 -3.26 -7.84
C LEU A 394 -24.11 -4.41 -6.89
N ASP A 395 -24.82 -5.52 -7.04
CA ASP A 395 -24.51 -6.79 -6.37
C ASP A 395 -23.93 -7.78 -7.40
N PRO A 396 -22.62 -8.11 -7.33
CA PRO A 396 -22.05 -9.17 -8.14
C PRO A 396 -22.35 -10.55 -7.52
N VAL A 397 -22.72 -11.50 -8.37
CA VAL A 397 -23.08 -12.86 -7.99
C VAL A 397 -22.14 -13.85 -8.69
N TYR A 398 -21.34 -14.57 -7.90
CA TYR A 398 -20.34 -15.53 -8.41
C TYR A 398 -20.80 -16.99 -8.31
N LYS A 399 -20.13 -17.86 -9.06
CA LYS A 399 -20.32 -19.31 -9.00
C LYS A 399 -19.65 -19.90 -7.75
N GLY A 400 -20.34 -20.80 -7.06
CA GLY A 400 -19.87 -21.49 -5.84
C GLY A 400 -20.78 -21.25 -4.63
N GLU A 401 -20.58 -22.04 -3.56
CA GLU A 401 -21.34 -21.87 -2.33
C GLU A 401 -21.00 -20.53 -1.65
N PRO A 402 -21.98 -19.86 -1.04
CA PRO A 402 -21.80 -18.56 -0.41
C PRO A 402 -20.82 -18.57 0.76
N GLY A 403 -19.64 -17.97 0.59
CA GLY A 403 -18.80 -17.58 1.73
C GLY A 403 -19.29 -16.31 2.45
N ALA A 404 -20.32 -15.65 1.92
CA ALA A 404 -20.83 -14.38 2.45
C ALA A 404 -21.86 -14.61 3.56
N SER A 405 -21.69 -13.95 4.70
CA SER A 405 -22.65 -13.94 5.81
C SER A 405 -24.00 -13.31 5.45
N LYS A 406 -24.10 -12.61 4.31
CA LYS A 406 -25.33 -12.04 3.74
C LYS A 406 -25.38 -12.26 2.23
N LEU A 407 -26.46 -12.89 1.76
CA LEU A 407 -26.65 -13.26 0.37
C LEU A 407 -27.70 -12.41 -0.32
N VAL A 408 -27.49 -12.17 -1.62
CA VAL A 408 -28.57 -11.69 -2.48
C VAL A 408 -29.71 -12.69 -2.40
N THR A 409 -30.86 -12.24 -1.90
CA THR A 409 -32.04 -13.09 -1.70
C THR A 409 -33.18 -12.61 -2.57
N LEU A 410 -33.63 -13.46 -3.48
CA LEU A 410 -34.79 -13.20 -4.32
C LEU A 410 -36.05 -13.63 -3.54
N GLY A 411 -36.66 -12.66 -2.86
CA GLY A 411 -37.88 -12.83 -2.07
C GLY A 411 -39.14 -12.78 -2.92
N SER A 412 -40.30 -12.91 -2.28
CA SER A 412 -41.61 -12.84 -2.97
C SER A 412 -41.82 -11.51 -3.71
N ASP A 413 -42.80 -11.44 -4.60
CA ASP A 413 -43.08 -10.23 -5.41
C ASP A 413 -43.32 -8.99 -4.55
N GLN A 414 -43.87 -9.16 -3.34
CA GLN A 414 -44.11 -8.08 -2.37
C GLN A 414 -42.84 -7.66 -1.61
N GLN A 415 -41.87 -8.57 -1.44
CA GLN A 415 -40.61 -8.29 -0.74
C GLN A 415 -39.55 -7.69 -1.66
N GLY A 416 -39.45 -8.16 -2.90
CA GLY A 416 -38.38 -7.77 -3.81
C GLY A 416 -37.09 -8.57 -3.58
N ILE A 417 -35.95 -7.88 -3.61
CA ILE A 417 -34.62 -8.47 -3.46
C ILE A 417 -33.94 -7.93 -2.21
N TYR A 418 -33.45 -8.80 -1.36
CA TYR A 418 -32.52 -8.38 -0.32
C TYR A 418 -31.14 -8.19 -0.93
N SER A 419 -30.62 -6.96 -0.86
CA SER A 419 -29.26 -6.63 -1.26
C SER A 419 -28.36 -6.54 -0.03
N PRO A 420 -27.25 -7.31 0.03
CA PRO A 420 -26.24 -7.12 1.07
C PRO A 420 -25.64 -5.72 1.05
N GLU A 421 -25.45 -5.14 -0.14
CA GLU A 421 -24.88 -3.80 -0.33
C GLU A 421 -25.82 -2.70 0.18
N SER A 422 -27.14 -2.80 -0.08
CA SER A 422 -28.11 -1.82 0.43
C SER A 422 -28.54 -2.08 1.87
N GLY A 423 -28.20 -3.24 2.44
CA GLY A 423 -28.64 -3.68 3.76
C GLY A 423 -30.14 -3.91 3.90
N GLY A 424 -30.89 -3.98 2.79
CA GLY A 424 -32.36 -3.92 2.80
C GLY A 424 -33.02 -4.58 1.59
N TRP A 425 -34.36 -4.53 1.58
CA TRP A 425 -35.18 -5.07 0.51
C TRP A 425 -35.47 -4.00 -0.56
N ILE A 426 -35.23 -4.36 -1.83
CA ILE A 426 -35.36 -3.50 -2.99
C ILE A 426 -36.49 -4.04 -3.89
N PRO A 427 -37.51 -3.23 -4.22
CA PRO A 427 -38.58 -3.64 -5.11
C PRO A 427 -38.08 -4.08 -6.49
N TYR A 428 -38.64 -5.14 -7.07
CA TYR A 428 -38.22 -5.68 -8.38
C TYR A 428 -38.25 -4.64 -9.51
N GLN A 429 -39.16 -3.66 -9.46
CA GLN A 429 -39.26 -2.57 -10.44
C GLN A 429 -38.04 -1.62 -10.49
N ASN A 430 -37.20 -1.69 -9.46
CA ASN A 430 -35.94 -0.94 -9.35
C ASN A 430 -34.73 -1.83 -9.61
N VAL A 431 -34.91 -3.11 -9.95
CA VAL A 431 -33.80 -4.06 -10.16
C VAL A 431 -33.61 -4.35 -11.64
N LEU A 432 -32.36 -4.27 -12.10
CA LEU A 432 -31.93 -4.77 -13.38
C LEU A 432 -31.04 -5.99 -13.20
N PHE A 433 -31.50 -7.12 -13.73
CA PHE A 433 -30.70 -8.34 -13.74
C PHE A 433 -29.93 -8.45 -15.03
N VAL A 434 -28.64 -8.73 -14.88
CA VAL A 434 -27.72 -8.81 -16.00
C VAL A 434 -26.78 -9.99 -15.82
N GLU A 435 -26.31 -10.55 -16.92
CA GLU A 435 -25.26 -11.56 -16.96
C GLU A 435 -24.01 -10.94 -17.59
N PHE A 436 -22.87 -11.10 -16.93
CA PHE A 436 -21.57 -10.66 -17.42
C PHE A 436 -20.65 -11.87 -17.62
N ASP A 437 -20.16 -12.08 -18.84
CA ASP A 437 -19.25 -13.18 -19.21
C ASP A 437 -17.76 -12.78 -19.21
N GLY A 438 -17.46 -11.56 -18.77
CA GLY A 438 -16.10 -10.97 -18.78
C GLY A 438 -15.81 -10.14 -20.02
N GLN A 439 -16.70 -10.19 -21.01
CA GLN A 439 -16.59 -9.42 -22.24
C GLN A 439 -17.83 -8.57 -22.51
N ARG A 440 -19.02 -9.13 -22.27
CA ARG A 440 -20.31 -8.54 -22.61
C ARG A 440 -21.28 -8.66 -21.45
N VAL A 441 -22.05 -7.61 -21.25
CA VAL A 441 -23.19 -7.59 -20.32
C VAL A 441 -24.46 -7.78 -21.12
N ASN A 442 -25.25 -8.79 -20.75
CA ASN A 442 -26.55 -9.07 -21.36
C ASN A 442 -27.64 -8.89 -20.30
N ARG A 443 -28.72 -8.20 -20.67
CA ARG A 443 -29.89 -8.09 -19.78
C ARG A 443 -30.61 -9.44 -19.73
N LEU A 444 -30.88 -9.92 -18.52
CA LEU A 444 -31.70 -11.12 -18.32
C LEU A 444 -33.17 -10.73 -18.39
N THR A 445 -33.90 -11.34 -19.32
CA THR A 445 -35.33 -11.07 -19.55
C THR A 445 -36.25 -12.03 -18.80
N SER A 446 -35.73 -13.15 -18.32
CA SER A 446 -36.44 -14.05 -17.41
C SER A 446 -35.46 -14.68 -16.43
N ILE A 447 -35.94 -14.92 -15.21
CA ILE A 447 -35.14 -15.44 -14.11
C ILE A 447 -35.95 -16.48 -13.35
N ASP A 448 -35.48 -17.70 -13.45
CA ASP A 448 -35.93 -18.83 -12.67
C ASP A 448 -34.85 -19.31 -11.71
N ARG A 449 -35.13 -20.42 -11.02
CA ARG A 449 -34.18 -21.05 -10.11
C ARG A 449 -32.91 -21.52 -10.83
N GLU A 450 -33.05 -22.01 -12.05
CA GLU A 450 -31.93 -22.53 -12.86
C GLU A 450 -30.97 -21.44 -13.31
N THR A 451 -31.48 -20.22 -13.52
CA THR A 451 -30.69 -19.05 -13.92
C THR A 451 -29.53 -18.78 -12.95
N PHE A 452 -29.75 -19.02 -11.66
CA PHE A 452 -28.75 -18.84 -10.58
C PHE A 452 -28.33 -20.15 -9.92
N ALA A 453 -28.62 -21.32 -10.52
CA ALA A 453 -28.21 -22.60 -9.98
C ALA A 453 -26.68 -22.67 -9.85
N GLY A 454 -26.19 -22.98 -8.64
CA GLY A 454 -24.76 -23.02 -8.32
C GLY A 454 -24.09 -21.65 -8.16
N TYR A 455 -24.88 -20.57 -8.05
CA TYR A 455 -24.39 -19.23 -7.73
C TYR A 455 -24.81 -18.82 -6.31
N GLY A 456 -24.11 -17.83 -5.75
CA GLY A 456 -24.38 -17.26 -4.42
C GLY A 456 -25.65 -16.43 -4.33
N VAL A 457 -26.80 -16.98 -4.70
CA VAL A 457 -28.13 -16.35 -4.60
C VAL A 457 -29.09 -17.29 -3.91
N ARG A 458 -29.86 -16.76 -2.96
CA ARG A 458 -30.95 -17.51 -2.33
C ARG A 458 -32.25 -17.24 -3.07
N TYR A 459 -32.77 -18.25 -3.75
CA TYR A 459 -34.05 -18.18 -4.47
C TYR A 459 -35.20 -18.65 -3.56
N VAL A 460 -36.03 -17.72 -3.08
CA VAL A 460 -37.15 -18.01 -2.17
C VAL A 460 -38.51 -17.99 -2.91
N ARG A 461 -38.53 -17.51 -4.16
CA ARG A 461 -39.75 -17.45 -4.96
C ARG A 461 -40.18 -18.82 -5.48
N GLU A 462 -41.49 -18.96 -5.67
CA GLU A 462 -42.10 -20.15 -6.30
C GLU A 462 -42.22 -20.01 -7.82
N LYS A 463 -42.41 -18.79 -8.33
CA LYS A 463 -42.64 -18.51 -9.76
C LYS A 463 -41.43 -17.81 -10.41
N PRO A 464 -41.13 -18.09 -11.68
CA PRO A 464 -40.14 -17.35 -12.45
C PRO A 464 -40.49 -15.85 -12.52
N LEU A 465 -39.48 -15.00 -12.48
CA LEU A 465 -39.61 -13.59 -12.81
C LEU A 465 -39.51 -13.43 -14.32
N VAL A 466 -40.57 -12.94 -14.96
CA VAL A 466 -40.52 -12.50 -16.35
C VAL A 466 -40.28 -10.99 -16.33
N ALA A 467 -39.14 -10.55 -16.85
CA ALA A 467 -38.76 -9.15 -16.85
C ALA A 467 -39.42 -8.44 -18.06
N GLY A 468 -40.39 -7.58 -17.76
CA GLY A 468 -41.04 -6.66 -18.70
C GLY A 468 -41.15 -5.23 -18.14
N PHE A 469 -40.22 -4.83 -17.25
CA PHE A 469 -40.23 -3.55 -16.55
C PHE A 469 -39.12 -2.61 -16.99
#